data_AF-A0A9E2Z4D9-F1
#
_entry.id   AF-A0A9E2Z4D9-F1
#
_cell.length_a   1.000
_cell.length_b   1.000
_cell.length_c   1.000
_cell.angle_alpha   90.00
_cell.angle_beta   90.00
_cell.angle_gamma   90.00
#
_symmetry.space_group_name_H-M   'P 1'
#
loop_
_entity.id
_entity.type
_entity.pdbx_description
1 polymer ?
#
loop_
_entity_poly.entity_id
_entity_poly.type
_entity_poly.pdbx_seq_one_letter_code
_entity_poly.pdbx_strand_id
1 'polypeptide(L)'
;HLAIQYGDRGIRVSVLCPQSVQTGMARPGPSAARVDGVLQPEQVARMVIQAIEEERFLILSHPAVQEYMQRKAANRDRWLAGMRRLRDRIYGMQGAG
;
A
#
# COMPACT_ATOMS: atom_id res chain seq x y z
N HIS A 1 8.59 4.92 16.60
CA HIS A 1 8.99 5.58 17.86
C HIS A 1 8.30 6.94 18.06
N LEU A 2 8.18 7.80 17.04
CA LEU A 2 7.58 9.15 17.17
C LEU A 2 6.18 9.18 17.82
N ALA A 3 5.21 8.42 17.30
CA ALA A 3 3.85 8.39 17.85
C ALA A 3 3.78 7.92 19.31
N ILE A 4 4.71 7.05 19.72
CA ILE A 4 4.83 6.55 21.10
C ILE A 4 5.43 7.62 22.01
N GLN A 5 6.48 8.30 21.56
CA GLN A 5 7.23 9.26 22.37
C GLN A 5 6.51 10.59 22.59
N TYR A 6 5.73 11.03 21.60
CA TYR A 6 5.15 12.38 21.60
C TYR A 6 3.62 12.40 21.63
N GLY A 7 2.97 11.23 21.60
CA GLY A 7 1.51 11.13 21.65
C GLY A 7 0.91 11.82 22.89
N ASP A 8 1.55 11.65 24.04
CA ASP A 8 1.13 12.28 25.31
C ASP A 8 1.42 13.79 25.36
N ARG A 9 2.23 14.32 24.43
CA ARG A 9 2.51 15.76 24.28
C ARG A 9 1.62 16.42 23.23
N GLY A 10 0.58 15.71 22.76
CA GLY A 10 -0.35 16.19 21.75
C GLY A 10 0.17 16.16 20.31
N ILE A 11 1.33 15.56 20.04
CA ILE A 11 1.84 15.41 18.67
C ILE A 11 1.27 14.13 18.06
N ARG A 12 0.46 14.29 17.01
CA ARG A 12 -0.07 13.18 16.20
C ARG A 12 0.84 12.87 15.03
N VAL A 13 0.83 11.60 14.62
CA VAL A 13 1.67 11.10 13.53
C VAL A 13 0.80 10.26 12.62
N SER A 14 0.95 10.44 11.32
CA SER A 14 0.33 9.60 10.30
C SER A 14 1.40 9.01 9.39
N VAL A 15 1.15 7.80 8.88
CA VAL A 15 2.04 7.06 7.98
C VAL A 15 1.29 6.72 6.71
N LEU A 16 1.69 7.36 5.61
CA LEU A 16 1.19 7.05 4.27
C LEU A 16 1.87 5.79 3.73
N CYS A 17 1.07 4.76 3.43
CA CYS A 17 1.51 3.49 2.87
C CYS A 17 0.75 3.17 1.58
N PRO A 18 1.11 3.81 0.45
CA PRO A 18 0.35 3.69 -0.78
C PRO A 18 0.79 2.48 -1.61
N GLN A 19 -0.11 1.96 -2.47
CA GLN A 19 0.31 1.14 -3.62
C GLN A 19 0.64 2.05 -4.83
N SER A 20 0.36 1.62 -6.07
CA SER A 20 0.73 2.37 -7.27
C SER A 20 0.01 3.72 -7.34
N VAL A 21 0.82 4.77 -7.50
CA VAL A 21 0.37 6.15 -7.73
C VAL A 21 1.05 6.67 -9.00
N GLN A 22 0.32 7.42 -9.82
CA GLN A 22 0.80 8.00 -11.08
C GLN A 22 1.75 9.18 -10.82
N THR A 23 2.97 8.87 -10.36
CA THR A 23 4.04 9.83 -10.08
C THR A 23 5.24 9.57 -10.99
N GLY A 24 6.27 10.43 -10.93
CA GLY A 24 7.54 10.18 -11.61
C GLY A 24 8.29 8.91 -11.15
N MET A 25 7.90 8.30 -10.02
CA MET A 25 8.44 7.01 -9.58
C MET A 25 7.77 5.80 -10.28
N ALA A 26 6.64 6.02 -10.97
CA ALA A 26 5.91 4.95 -11.63
C ALA A 26 6.67 4.49 -12.88
N ARG A 27 7.21 3.27 -12.84
CA ARG A 27 7.87 2.66 -13.99
C ARG A 27 6.84 1.99 -14.92
N PRO A 28 6.99 2.06 -16.24
CA PRO A 28 6.16 1.29 -17.15
C PRO A 28 6.36 -0.22 -16.94
N GLY A 29 5.38 -1.02 -17.39
CA GLY A 29 5.43 -2.48 -17.31
C GLY A 29 4.70 -3.12 -16.12
N PRO A 30 4.80 -4.45 -16.00
CA PRO A 30 4.07 -5.22 -14.99
C PRO A 30 4.55 -4.92 -13.56
N SER A 31 3.59 -4.74 -12.64
CA SER A 31 3.87 -4.50 -11.22
C SER A 31 2.77 -5.03 -10.32
N ALA A 32 3.15 -5.76 -9.26
CA ALA A 32 2.23 -6.19 -8.22
C ALA A 32 1.54 -5.03 -7.50
N ALA A 33 2.14 -3.83 -7.45
CA ALA A 33 1.53 -2.67 -6.84
C ALA A 33 0.40 -2.03 -7.67
N ARG A 34 0.22 -2.47 -8.93
CA ARG A 34 -0.82 -1.96 -9.84
C ARG A 34 -2.11 -2.76 -9.82
N VAL A 35 -2.14 -3.91 -9.13
CA VAL A 35 -3.24 -4.87 -9.21
C VAL A 35 -4.57 -4.31 -8.70
N ASP A 36 -4.51 -3.38 -7.76
CA ASP A 36 -5.68 -2.70 -7.19
C ASP A 36 -5.91 -1.31 -7.82
N GLY A 37 -5.32 -1.07 -9.00
CA GLY A 37 -5.42 0.19 -9.72
C GLY A 37 -4.32 1.21 -9.40
N VAL A 38 -4.19 2.20 -10.28
CA VAL A 38 -3.23 3.30 -10.15
C VAL A 38 -3.99 4.56 -9.75
N LEU A 39 -3.68 5.12 -8.58
CA LEU A 39 -4.30 6.37 -8.12
C LEU A 39 -3.56 7.58 -8.69
N GLN A 40 -4.28 8.68 -8.86
CA GLN A 40 -3.68 9.98 -9.13
C GLN A 40 -3.11 10.60 -7.84
N PRO A 41 -2.01 11.37 -7.92
CA PRO A 41 -1.43 12.05 -6.75
C PRO A 41 -2.45 12.88 -5.96
N GLU A 42 -3.37 13.57 -6.64
CA GLU A 42 -4.38 14.43 -6.03
C GLU A 42 -5.40 13.63 -5.21
N GLN A 43 -5.68 12.38 -5.62
CA GLN A 43 -6.54 11.49 -4.85
C GLN A 43 -5.85 11.08 -3.55
N VAL A 44 -4.58 10.73 -3.61
CA VAL A 44 -3.79 10.35 -2.44
C VAL A 44 -3.59 11.54 -1.49
N ALA A 45 -3.35 12.73 -2.04
CA ALA A 45 -3.23 13.96 -1.24
C ALA A 45 -4.51 14.25 -0.44
N ARG A 46 -5.69 14.11 -1.06
CA ARG A 46 -6.98 14.26 -0.35
C ARG A 46 -7.14 13.24 0.79
N MET A 47 -6.77 11.98 0.54
CA MET A 47 -6.81 10.94 1.59
C MET A 47 -5.89 11.26 2.76
N VAL A 48 -4.72 11.86 2.49
CA VAL A 48 -3.77 12.27 3.52
C VAL A 48 -4.32 13.40 4.37
N ILE A 49 -4.85 14.45 3.75
CA ILE A 49 -5.46 15.58 4.46
C ILE A 49 -6.58 15.08 5.37
N GLN A 50 -7.51 14.29 4.83
CA GLN A 50 -8.61 13.71 5.59
C GLN A 50 -8.10 12.84 6.76
N ALA A 51 -7.08 12.02 6.54
CA ALA A 51 -6.54 11.18 7.61
C ALA A 51 -5.86 11.99 8.73
N ILE A 52 -5.24 13.13 8.40
CA ILE A 52 -4.65 14.02 9.39
C ILE A 52 -5.75 14.68 10.24
N GLU A 53 -6.83 15.15 9.61
CA GLU A 53 -8.01 15.70 10.30
C GLU A 53 -8.66 14.68 11.23
N GLU A 54 -8.72 13.41 10.81
CA GLU A 54 -9.26 12.29 11.59
C GLU A 54 -8.26 11.71 12.61
N GLU A 55 -7.06 12.29 12.74
CA GLU A 55 -5.93 11.78 13.54
C GLU A 55 -5.59 10.30 13.29
N ARG A 56 -5.82 9.81 12.07
CA ARG A 56 -5.55 8.41 11.70
C ARG A 56 -4.06 8.16 11.54
N PHE A 57 -3.57 7.17 12.29
CA PHE A 57 -2.16 6.77 12.22
C PHE A 57 -1.79 6.13 10.88
N LEU A 58 -2.57 5.18 10.37
CA LEU A 58 -2.21 4.41 9.16
C LEU A 58 -3.10 4.82 7.97
N ILE A 59 -2.47 5.28 6.90
CA ILE A 59 -3.15 5.71 5.68
C ILE A 59 -2.86 4.70 4.58
N LEU A 60 -3.81 3.78 4.36
CA LEU A 60 -3.77 2.79 3.29
C LEU A 60 -4.59 3.32 2.11
N SER A 61 -3.92 3.86 1.08
CA SER A 61 -4.62 4.53 -0.04
C SER A 61 -5.50 3.58 -0.86
N HIS A 62 -5.19 2.29 -0.82
CA HIS A 62 -5.93 1.23 -1.51
C HIS A 62 -6.61 0.35 -0.45
N PRO A 63 -7.96 0.33 -0.36
CA PRO A 63 -8.68 -0.35 0.72
C PRO A 63 -8.33 -1.84 0.88
N ALA A 64 -8.06 -2.53 -0.23
CA ALA A 64 -7.67 -3.96 -0.23
C ALA A 64 -6.38 -4.25 0.57
N VAL A 65 -5.50 -3.25 0.74
CA VAL A 65 -4.21 -3.42 1.46
C VAL A 65 -4.43 -3.82 2.91
N GLN A 66 -5.47 -3.31 3.57
CA GLN A 66 -5.72 -3.64 4.97
C GLN A 66 -5.95 -5.14 5.15
N GLU A 67 -6.77 -5.72 4.27
CA GLU A 67 -7.02 -7.16 4.27
C GLU A 67 -5.75 -7.95 3.93
N TYR A 68 -4.93 -7.46 2.98
CA TYR A 68 -3.66 -8.11 2.65
C TYR A 68 -2.69 -8.13 3.83
N MET A 69 -2.60 -7.02 4.59
CA MET A 69 -1.79 -6.93 5.80
C MET A 69 -2.26 -7.94 6.85
N GLN A 70 -3.57 -8.03 7.08
CA GLN A 70 -4.16 -8.99 8.03
C GLN A 70 -3.90 -10.44 7.60
N ARG A 71 -4.15 -10.78 6.33
CA ARG A 71 -3.90 -12.13 5.80
C ARG A 71 -2.42 -12.51 5.87
N LYS A 72 -1.52 -11.59 5.55
CA LYS A 72 -0.05 -11.78 5.65
C LYS A 72 0.41 -12.02 7.09
N ALA A 73 -0.21 -11.32 8.05
CA ALA A 73 0.08 -11.50 9.46
C ALA A 73 -0.47 -12.83 10.00
N ALA A 74 -1.68 -13.22 9.59
CA ALA A 74 -2.36 -14.42 10.06
C ALA A 74 -1.74 -15.73 9.55
N ASN A 75 -1.25 -15.77 8.30
CA ASN A 75 -0.61 -16.98 7.75
C ASN A 75 0.45 -16.61 6.69
N ARG A 76 1.72 -16.68 7.10
CA ARG A 76 2.84 -16.26 6.24
C ARG A 76 3.09 -17.21 5.08
N ASP A 77 3.01 -18.52 5.29
CA ASP A 77 3.28 -19.50 4.24
C ASP A 77 2.22 -19.46 3.13
N ARG A 78 0.94 -19.34 3.52
CA ARG A 78 -0.17 -19.11 2.58
C ARG A 78 0.04 -17.82 1.79
N TRP A 79 0.47 -16.75 2.45
CA TRP A 79 0.79 -15.49 1.78
C TRP A 79 1.95 -15.67 0.78
N LEU A 80 3.05 -16.32 1.16
CA LEU A 80 4.19 -16.59 0.25
C LEU A 80 3.75 -17.39 -0.98
N ALA A 81 2.92 -18.43 -0.80
CA ALA A 81 2.36 -19.20 -1.90
C ALA A 81 1.49 -18.33 -2.83
N GLY A 82 0.65 -17.46 -2.26
CA GLY A 82 -0.14 -16.49 -3.01
C GLY A 82 0.72 -15.50 -3.82
N MET A 83 1.80 -14.99 -3.23
CA MET A 83 2.72 -14.06 -3.90
C MET A 83 3.45 -14.71 -5.08
N ARG A 84 3.83 -15.99 -4.99
CA ARG A 84 4.41 -16.74 -6.11
C ARG A 84 3.42 -16.83 -7.28
N ARG A 85 2.16 -17.19 -7.01
CA ARG A 85 1.09 -17.24 -8.02
C ARG A 85 0.82 -15.87 -8.65
N LEU A 86 0.83 -14.81 -7.84
CA LEU A 86 0.65 -13.45 -8.32
C LEU A 86 1.80 -13.02 -9.24
N ARG A 87 3.05 -13.28 -8.85
CA ARG A 87 4.23 -13.03 -9.68
C ARG A 87 4.10 -13.76 -11.02
N ASP A 88 3.75 -15.04 -11.01
CA ASP A 88 3.62 -15.83 -12.23
C ASP A 88 2.53 -15.28 -13.15
N ARG A 89 1.42 -14.77 -12.61
CA ARG A 89 0.38 -14.09 -13.40
C ARG A 89 0.85 -12.77 -14.00
N ILE A 90 1.61 -11.98 -13.24
CA ILE A 90 2.02 -10.62 -13.63
C ILE A 90 3.21 -10.63 -14.59
N TYR A 91 4.15 -11.56 -14.39
CA TYR A 91 5.45 -11.59 -15.08
C TYR A 91 5.64 -12.85 -15.94
N GLY A 92 4.89 -13.93 -15.69
CA GLY A 92 5.10 -15.23 -16.33
C GLY A 92 4.68 -15.33 -17.79
N MET A 93 4.07 -14.28 -18.36
CA MET A 93 3.78 -14.20 -19.81
C MET A 93 4.91 -13.54 -20.62
N GLN A 94 6.04 -13.15 -20.02
CA GLN A 94 7.16 -12.49 -20.72
C GLN A 94 8.28 -13.46 -21.18
N GLY A 95 8.02 -14.77 -21.25
CA GLY A 95 9.01 -15.79 -21.65
C GLY A 95 8.64 -16.66 -22.86
N ALA A 96 7.57 -16.32 -23.58
CA ALA A 96 7.20 -16.99 -24.83
C ALA A 96 7.07 -15.92 -25.93
N GLY A 97 8.21 -15.57 -26.52
CA GLY A 97 8.36 -14.58 -27.58
C GLY A 97 9.81 -14.37 -27.89
#